data_AF-A0A3A2ZES9-F1
#
_entry.id   AF-A0A3A2ZES9-F1
#
_cell.length_a   1.000
_cell.length_b   1.000
_cell.length_c   1.000
_cell.angle_alpha   90.00
_cell.angle_beta   90.00
_cell.angle_gamma   90.00
#
_symmetry.space_group_name_H-M   'P 1'
#
loop_
_entity.id
_entity.type
_entity.pdbx_description
1 polymer ?
#
loop_
_entity_poly.entity_id
_entity_poly.type
_entity_poly.pdbx_seq_one_letter_code
_entity_poly.pdbx_strand_id
1 'polypeptide(L)'
;MAPGAAGRDVLESREFADEDDYERRPQRRRYEEPLVVKVRRQLLTIAESAARRAEDDVAYIARIVTENHEDEELRSMFVESAIDLVLEQPLKIPFVAGIILVANNQKSELATEVLNAAGDTVQNYINIGAWREVKLILRFLGCLQAIFESDGIFPLLDELFSRAVDLQTTSSEDLLGLELVKIILFTIPYVMASPALGFEAQASALLEKTDIITSTPHALVDMVNPFVPESGKPPSVHSIISLLQNQLQGEANRGWELLCIPRPWKLAPQEEEEPKPFEPGPKHRFPQITIPNPARKGARSISPEVYFSVYSGQEVETVPSTLDISSSLLRDSLVDTINLLDFNRIAAAKYLIDVDCYFTPNTFVKRATPFDRLRDIPEGRPTWKPEDVAVDAVFSQLFTLPAPEHKLVYYHSLLTECCKIAPAAIAPSLGRAIRFLYRSLEKLDLDLSHRFLDWFSHHLSNFGFTWKWSEWVDDLELPRVHPMMAFITGAIDKEIRLSFAQRIRGTLPDPYQVLIPEGKEKDTPDFKYLSE
;
A
#
# COMPACT_ATOMS: atom_id res chain seq x y z
N MET A 1 39.02 73.54 -12.35
CA MET A 1 38.39 74.85 -12.18
C MET A 1 37.33 74.73 -11.10
N ALA A 2 37.58 75.30 -9.92
CA ALA A 2 36.52 75.76 -9.00
C ALA A 2 36.28 77.27 -9.31
N PRO A 3 35.42 78.05 -8.61
CA PRO A 3 34.46 77.73 -7.52
C PRO A 3 33.13 78.57 -7.57
N GLY A 4 32.30 78.45 -6.53
CA GLY A 4 31.31 79.45 -6.06
C GLY A 4 30.27 78.82 -5.10
N ALA A 5 30.48 78.76 -3.77
CA ALA A 5 30.21 79.77 -2.71
C ALA A 5 28.74 80.26 -2.69
N ALA A 6 27.84 80.02 -1.71
CA ALA A 6 27.80 80.06 -0.23
C ALA A 6 27.00 81.29 0.31
N GLY A 7 26.04 81.04 1.22
CA GLY A 7 25.35 82.00 2.12
C GLY A 7 24.08 81.35 2.73
N ARG A 8 23.98 80.96 4.02
CA ARG A 8 23.73 81.74 5.28
C ARG A 8 22.39 82.51 5.24
N ASP A 9 21.40 82.39 6.15
CA ASP A 9 21.35 82.49 7.63
C ASP A 9 19.99 81.89 8.13
N VAL A 10 19.84 81.10 9.22
CA VAL A 10 19.87 81.34 10.70
C VAL A 10 18.51 81.76 11.34
N LEU A 11 18.00 80.87 12.23
CA LEU A 11 17.13 81.04 13.43
C LEU A 11 15.71 81.60 13.23
N GLU A 12 14.63 81.21 13.92
CA GLU A 12 14.32 80.74 15.29
C GLU A 12 12.89 80.11 15.17
N SER A 13 12.43 79.10 15.91
CA SER A 13 12.15 79.12 17.36
C SER A 13 11.74 77.71 17.82
N ARG A 14 12.29 77.26 18.95
CA ARG A 14 11.82 76.10 19.74
C ARG A 14 10.76 76.58 20.72
N GLU A 15 9.63 75.88 20.78
CA GLU A 15 8.85 75.73 22.01
C GLU A 15 8.45 74.26 22.19
N PHE A 16 8.39 73.85 23.46
CA PHE A 16 8.42 72.48 23.97
C PHE A 16 7.03 71.81 24.06
N ALA A 17 7.06 70.47 24.04
CA ALA A 17 6.12 69.50 24.63
C ALA A 17 4.77 69.28 23.92
N ASP A 18 4.54 68.08 23.36
CA ASP A 18 3.99 66.96 24.12
C ASP A 18 4.13 65.63 23.34
N GLU A 19 4.37 64.57 24.11
CA GLU A 19 4.40 63.17 23.71
C GLU A 19 3.00 62.65 23.36
N ASP A 20 2.96 61.44 22.77
CA ASP A 20 1.82 60.53 22.69
C ASP A 20 0.77 60.73 21.59
N ASP A 21 1.09 60.33 20.34
CA ASP A 21 0.12 59.56 19.53
C ASP A 21 0.73 58.83 18.31
N TYR A 22 1.83 58.08 18.49
CA TYR A 22 2.21 57.09 17.48
C TYR A 22 1.27 55.89 17.56
N GLU A 23 0.25 55.90 16.71
CA GLU A 23 -0.63 54.77 16.41
C GLU A 23 0.16 53.45 16.39
N ARG A 24 -0.03 52.64 17.45
CA ARG A 24 0.42 51.26 17.50
C ARG A 24 -0.23 50.51 16.35
N ARG A 25 0.52 50.27 15.27
CA ARG A 25 0.17 49.23 14.30
C ARG A 25 -0.15 47.96 15.08
N PRO A 26 -1.35 47.37 14.97
CA PRO A 26 -1.66 46.15 15.68
C PRO A 26 -0.68 45.08 15.20
N GLN A 27 0.23 44.66 16.09
CA GLN A 27 1.01 43.44 15.93
C GLN A 27 0.02 42.36 15.52
N ARG A 28 0.17 41.80 14.31
CA ARG A 28 -0.58 40.59 13.93
C ARG A 28 -0.40 39.60 15.07
N ARG A 29 -1.50 39.25 15.75
CA ARG A 29 -1.50 38.17 16.75
C ARG A 29 -0.82 36.98 16.08
N ARG A 30 0.28 36.51 16.67
CA ARG A 30 0.96 35.29 16.23
C ARG A 30 -0.10 34.19 16.33
N TYR A 31 -0.59 33.71 15.19
CA TYR A 31 -1.56 32.63 15.18
C TYR A 31 -0.82 31.38 15.69
N GLU A 32 -1.09 31.01 16.93
CA GLU A 32 -0.68 29.72 17.48
C GLU A 32 -1.77 28.71 17.10
N GLU A 33 -1.39 27.72 16.31
CA GLU A 33 -2.27 26.63 15.91
C GLU A 33 -2.73 25.88 17.16
N PRO A 34 -4.05 25.66 17.34
CA PRO A 34 -4.57 24.91 18.49
C PRO A 34 -3.90 23.55 18.62
N LEU A 35 -3.64 23.12 19.86
CA LEU A 35 -2.91 21.88 20.14
C LEU A 35 -3.56 20.66 19.47
N VAL A 36 -4.90 20.57 19.54
CA VAL A 36 -5.70 19.53 18.90
C VAL A 36 -5.41 19.45 17.39
N VAL A 37 -5.38 20.59 16.70
CA VAL A 37 -5.11 20.65 15.24
C VAL A 37 -3.67 20.23 14.95
N LYS A 38 -2.71 20.66 15.78
CA LYS A 38 -1.31 20.29 15.64
C LYS A 38 -1.11 18.78 15.81
N VAL A 39 -1.68 18.18 16.86
CA VAL A 39 -1.59 16.73 17.14
C VAL A 39 -2.26 15.94 16.03
N ARG A 40 -3.46 16.34 15.59
CA ARG A 40 -4.14 15.72 14.46
C ARG A 40 -3.29 15.73 13.20
N ARG A 41 -2.67 16.86 12.85
CA ARG A 41 -1.77 16.94 11.69
C ARG A 41 -0.57 16.01 11.85
N GLN A 42 0.02 15.93 13.04
CA GLN A 42 1.17 15.07 13.29
C GLN A 42 0.82 13.58 13.20
N LEU A 43 -0.33 13.18 13.75
CA LEU A 43 -0.89 11.84 13.58
C LEU A 43 -1.10 11.52 12.09
N LEU A 44 -1.76 12.42 11.36
CA LEU A 44 -2.04 12.22 9.95
C LEU A 44 -0.78 12.20 9.08
N THR A 45 0.33 12.83 9.49
CA THR A 45 1.58 12.89 8.69
C THR A 45 2.69 11.99 9.22
N ILE A 46 2.37 11.11 10.17
CA ILE A 46 3.34 10.19 10.76
C ILE A 46 3.93 9.27 9.69
N ALA A 47 5.24 9.04 9.78
CA ALA A 47 6.00 8.19 8.85
C ALA A 47 5.89 8.60 7.36
N GLU A 48 5.49 9.83 7.03
CA GLU A 48 5.46 10.31 5.63
C GLU A 48 6.76 10.98 5.18
N SER A 49 7.75 11.11 6.07
CA SER A 49 8.98 11.85 5.78
C SER A 49 10.20 10.98 5.96
N ALA A 50 10.94 10.75 4.87
CA ALA A 50 12.25 10.08 4.94
C ALA A 50 13.31 10.87 5.72
N ALA A 51 13.07 12.16 6.00
CA ALA A 51 14.00 13.02 6.72
C ALA A 51 13.79 13.02 8.24
N ARG A 52 12.59 12.68 8.70
CA ARG A 52 12.24 12.61 10.12
C ARG A 52 12.13 11.17 10.55
N ARG A 53 12.62 10.89 11.75
CA ARG A 53 12.51 9.56 12.34
C ARG A 53 11.12 9.37 12.88
N ALA A 54 10.47 8.29 12.46
CA ALA A 54 9.13 7.98 12.92
C ALA A 54 9.10 7.70 14.43
N GLU A 55 10.18 7.17 15.01
CA GLU A 55 10.30 6.92 16.45
C GLU A 55 10.21 8.22 17.27
N ASP A 56 10.85 9.29 16.78
CA ASP A 56 10.84 10.60 17.44
C ASP A 56 9.44 11.22 17.40
N ASP A 57 8.77 11.14 16.25
CA ASP A 57 7.38 11.60 16.08
C ASP A 57 6.42 10.79 16.98
N VAL A 58 6.62 9.47 17.08
CA VAL A 58 5.83 8.57 17.97
C VAL A 58 5.98 8.97 19.43
N ALA A 59 7.22 9.11 19.91
CA ALA A 59 7.48 9.49 21.30
C ALA A 59 6.95 10.90 21.62
N TYR A 60 7.09 11.83 20.67
CA TYR A 60 6.61 13.20 20.82
C TYR A 60 5.07 13.28 20.88
N ILE A 61 4.36 12.59 19.99
CA ILE A 61 2.89 12.56 19.97
C ILE A 61 2.37 11.91 21.26
N ALA A 62 2.94 10.75 21.64
CA ALA A 62 2.56 10.06 22.88
C ALA A 62 2.67 10.99 24.09
N ARG A 63 3.80 11.70 24.22
CA ARG A 63 4.04 12.64 25.31
C ARG A 63 3.06 13.81 25.34
N ILE A 64 2.72 14.40 24.19
CA ILE A 64 1.78 15.53 24.18
C ILE A 64 0.38 15.10 24.60
N VAL A 65 -0.08 13.97 24.10
CA VAL A 65 -1.44 13.49 24.39
C VAL A 65 -1.56 13.08 25.85
N THR A 66 -0.52 12.49 26.45
CA THR A 66 -0.50 12.12 27.87
C THR A 66 -0.36 13.34 28.79
N GLU A 67 0.51 14.31 28.47
CA GLU A 67 0.66 15.57 29.22
C GLU A 67 -0.62 16.41 29.25
N ASN A 68 -1.46 16.31 28.20
CA ASN A 68 -2.69 17.08 28.04
C ASN A 68 -3.95 16.20 28.10
N HIS A 69 -3.89 15.05 28.80
CA HIS A 69 -4.99 14.08 28.88
C HIS A 69 -6.29 14.63 29.49
N GLU A 70 -6.20 15.68 30.30
CA GLU A 70 -7.36 16.35 30.91
C GLU A 70 -8.19 17.15 29.89
N ASP A 71 -7.65 17.42 28.70
CA ASP A 71 -8.37 18.02 27.59
C ASP A 71 -9.23 16.97 26.88
N GLU A 72 -10.53 17.00 27.14
CA GLU A 72 -11.52 16.07 26.58
C GLU A 72 -11.61 16.16 25.05
N GLU A 73 -11.42 17.35 24.46
CA GLU A 73 -11.44 17.54 23.01
C GLU A 73 -10.22 16.86 22.38
N LEU A 74 -9.03 17.08 22.96
CA LEU A 74 -7.81 16.44 22.50
C LEU A 74 -7.89 14.91 22.62
N ARG A 75 -8.37 14.41 23.77
CA ARG A 75 -8.48 12.98 24.05
C ARG A 75 -9.45 12.30 23.08
N SER A 76 -10.65 12.85 22.91
CA SER A 76 -11.66 12.31 21.99
C SER A 76 -11.15 12.32 20.55
N MET A 77 -10.56 13.44 20.11
CA MET A 77 -9.95 13.54 18.77
C MET A 77 -8.84 12.50 18.56
N PHE A 78 -7.99 12.28 19.56
CA PHE A 78 -6.92 11.29 19.48
C PHE A 78 -7.45 9.86 19.35
N VAL A 79 -8.41 9.49 20.19
CA VAL A 79 -9.02 8.14 20.18
C VAL A 79 -9.69 7.88 18.84
N GLU A 80 -10.53 8.81 18.36
CA GLU A 80 -11.20 8.70 17.06
C GLU A 80 -10.18 8.61 15.91
N SER A 81 -9.22 9.55 15.87
CA SER A 81 -8.21 9.59 14.80
C SER A 81 -7.30 8.37 14.79
N ALA A 82 -7.03 7.75 15.94
CA ALA A 82 -6.24 6.53 16.01
C ALA A 82 -6.97 5.36 15.35
N ILE A 83 -8.27 5.20 15.61
CA ILE A 83 -9.09 4.15 14.98
C ILE A 83 -9.29 4.44 13.48
N ASP A 84 -9.59 5.69 13.11
CA ASP A 84 -9.72 6.11 11.71
C ASP A 84 -8.45 5.83 10.91
N LEU A 85 -7.27 6.14 11.47
CA LEU A 85 -5.99 5.86 10.81
C LEU A 85 -5.74 4.35 10.62
N VAL A 86 -6.12 3.52 11.59
CA VAL A 86 -5.99 2.05 11.47
C VAL A 86 -6.88 1.52 10.34
N LEU A 87 -8.08 2.08 10.17
CA LEU A 87 -9.05 1.64 9.17
C LEU A 87 -8.77 2.20 7.77
N GLU A 88 -8.35 3.46 7.66
CA GLU A 88 -8.18 4.15 6.37
C GLU A 88 -6.75 4.07 5.82
N GLN A 89 -5.75 3.93 6.70
CA GLN A 89 -4.33 4.04 6.34
C GLN A 89 -3.50 2.90 6.95
N PRO A 90 -3.67 1.66 6.45
CA PRO A 90 -3.12 0.46 7.07
C PRO A 90 -1.59 0.44 7.17
N LEU A 91 -0.89 1.16 6.28
CA LEU A 91 0.56 1.37 6.36
C LEU A 91 1.01 2.06 7.68
N LYS A 92 0.10 2.77 8.36
CA LYS A 92 0.39 3.51 9.59
C LYS A 92 0.11 2.72 10.86
N ILE A 93 -0.46 1.52 10.76
CA ILE A 93 -0.85 0.69 11.92
C ILE A 93 0.28 0.52 12.96
N PRO A 94 1.52 0.13 12.58
CA PRO A 94 2.59 -0.05 13.55
C PRO A 94 2.97 1.25 14.29
N PHE A 95 2.86 2.40 13.62
CA PHE A 95 3.20 3.70 14.20
C PHE A 95 2.13 4.19 15.16
N VAL A 96 0.85 4.02 14.81
CA VAL A 96 -0.27 4.29 15.73
C VAL A 96 -0.14 3.38 16.96
N ALA A 97 0.12 2.09 16.78
CA ALA A 97 0.36 1.17 17.89
C ALA A 97 1.57 1.58 18.75
N GLY A 98 2.66 2.02 18.13
CA GLY A 98 3.83 2.57 18.82
C GLY A 98 3.50 3.75 19.72
N ILE A 99 2.63 4.67 19.29
CA ILE A 99 2.16 5.80 20.12
C ILE A 99 1.43 5.27 21.35
N ILE A 100 0.52 4.31 21.18
CA ILE A 100 -0.26 3.74 22.29
C ILE A 100 0.65 2.99 23.27
N LEU A 101 1.62 2.21 22.78
CA LEU A 101 2.60 1.51 23.63
C LEU A 101 3.41 2.49 24.49
N VAL A 102 3.91 3.58 23.89
CA VAL A 102 4.67 4.61 24.63
C VAL A 102 3.77 5.39 25.58
N ALA A 103 2.55 5.73 25.15
CA ALA A 103 1.60 6.46 25.97
C ALA A 103 1.13 5.65 27.19
N ASN A 104 0.95 4.33 27.05
CA ASN A 104 0.53 3.44 28.13
C ASN A 104 1.50 3.47 29.32
N ASN A 105 2.81 3.60 29.06
CA ASN A 105 3.83 3.72 30.12
C ASN A 105 3.71 5.01 30.94
N GLN A 106 3.07 6.04 30.38
CA GLN A 106 2.93 7.36 31.00
C GLN A 106 1.53 7.53 31.61
N LYS A 107 0.48 7.10 30.89
CA LYS A 107 -0.93 7.23 31.27
C LYS A 107 -1.71 6.04 30.70
N SER A 108 -2.01 5.06 31.55
CA SER A 108 -2.66 3.81 31.12
C SER A 108 -4.13 4.00 30.71
N GLU A 109 -4.81 5.01 31.25
CA GLU A 109 -6.22 5.28 30.97
C GLU A 109 -6.47 5.56 29.48
N LEU A 110 -5.54 6.28 28.83
CA LEU A 110 -5.62 6.56 27.40
C LEU A 110 -5.59 5.26 26.57
N ALA A 111 -4.74 4.30 26.95
CA ALA A 111 -4.68 3.01 26.27
C ALA A 111 -5.99 2.23 26.46
N THR A 112 -6.59 2.27 27.64
CA THR A 112 -7.91 1.66 27.90
C THR A 112 -9.00 2.26 27.00
N GLU A 113 -9.05 3.58 26.84
CA GLU A 113 -10.03 4.24 25.96
C GLU A 113 -9.89 3.81 24.50
N VAL A 114 -8.66 3.76 23.99
CA VAL A 114 -8.39 3.29 22.61
C VAL A 114 -8.72 1.80 22.44
N LEU A 115 -8.43 0.96 23.43
CA LEU A 115 -8.75 -0.47 23.39
C LEU A 115 -10.27 -0.72 23.40
N ASN A 116 -11.02 0.05 24.19
CA ASN A 116 -12.49 -0.03 24.19
C ASN A 116 -13.06 0.40 22.82
N ALA A 117 -12.59 1.54 22.29
CA ALA A 117 -13.01 2.00 20.97
C ALA A 117 -12.68 0.99 19.86
N ALA A 118 -11.49 0.38 19.90
CA ALA A 118 -11.10 -0.68 18.96
C ALA A 118 -12.00 -1.93 19.10
N GLY A 119 -12.32 -2.33 20.33
CA GLY A 119 -13.22 -3.45 20.64
C GLY A 119 -14.64 -3.26 20.10
N ASP A 120 -15.23 -2.09 20.36
CA ASP A 120 -16.57 -1.74 19.87
C ASP A 120 -16.60 -1.70 18.34
N THR A 121 -15.54 -1.11 17.75
CA THR A 121 -15.42 -0.98 16.30
C THR A 121 -15.27 -2.34 15.61
N VAL A 122 -14.41 -3.23 16.10
CA VAL A 122 -14.24 -4.56 15.50
C VAL A 122 -15.49 -5.41 15.69
N GLN A 123 -16.17 -5.32 16.84
CA GLN A 123 -17.43 -6.03 17.05
C GLN A 123 -18.51 -5.57 16.05
N ASN A 124 -18.59 -4.26 15.77
CA ASN A 124 -19.49 -3.73 14.76
C ASN A 124 -19.18 -4.29 13.36
N TYR A 125 -17.91 -4.30 12.95
CA TYR A 125 -17.52 -4.83 11.64
C TYR A 125 -17.72 -6.35 11.51
N ILE A 126 -17.50 -7.12 12.58
CA ILE A 126 -17.85 -8.54 12.65
C ILE A 126 -19.36 -8.73 12.44
N ASN A 127 -20.19 -7.91 13.08
CA ASN A 127 -21.66 -8.00 13.00
C ASN A 127 -22.21 -7.74 11.59
N ILE A 128 -21.50 -6.97 10.78
CA ILE A 128 -21.88 -6.68 9.38
C ILE A 128 -21.09 -7.51 8.34
N GLY A 129 -20.14 -8.35 8.79
CA GLY A 129 -19.31 -9.18 7.91
C GLY A 129 -18.27 -8.39 7.09
N ALA A 130 -17.79 -7.26 7.62
CA ALA A 130 -16.79 -6.40 6.99
C ALA A 130 -15.37 -6.86 7.35
N TRP A 131 -14.93 -7.96 6.71
CA TRP A 131 -13.76 -8.73 7.13
C TRP A 131 -12.40 -8.05 6.87
N ARG A 132 -12.30 -7.10 5.93
CA ARG A 132 -11.07 -6.28 5.76
C ARG A 132 -10.85 -5.41 6.98
N GLU A 133 -11.90 -4.73 7.41
CA GLU A 133 -11.88 -3.79 8.53
C GLU A 133 -11.57 -4.55 9.83
N VAL A 134 -12.12 -5.76 9.99
CA VAL A 134 -11.73 -6.69 11.06
C VAL A 134 -10.23 -7.02 10.98
N LYS A 135 -9.70 -7.41 9.82
CA LYS A 135 -8.27 -7.70 9.62
C LYS A 135 -7.38 -6.55 10.09
N LEU A 136 -7.73 -5.30 9.73
CA LEU A 136 -6.95 -4.12 10.06
C LEU A 136 -6.91 -3.84 11.56
N ILE A 137 -8.06 -3.92 12.24
CA ILE A 137 -8.12 -3.72 13.69
C ILE A 137 -7.40 -4.86 14.41
N LEU A 138 -7.52 -6.11 13.96
CA LEU A 138 -6.81 -7.24 14.58
C LEU A 138 -5.29 -7.11 14.43
N ARG A 139 -4.78 -6.60 13.31
CA ARG A 139 -3.34 -6.26 13.19
C ARG A 139 -2.91 -5.18 14.16
N PHE A 140 -3.73 -4.14 14.32
CA PHE A 140 -3.49 -3.09 15.29
C PHE A 140 -3.45 -3.65 16.72
N LEU A 141 -4.46 -4.44 17.11
CA LEU A 141 -4.48 -5.12 18.41
C LEU A 141 -3.30 -6.09 18.55
N GLY A 142 -2.89 -6.77 17.48
CA GLY A 142 -1.71 -7.62 17.47
C GLY A 142 -0.41 -6.87 17.80
N CYS A 143 -0.24 -5.66 17.25
CA CYS A 143 0.89 -4.79 17.62
C CYS A 143 0.89 -4.40 19.11
N LEU A 144 -0.29 -4.43 19.76
CA LEU A 144 -0.48 -4.11 21.18
C LEU A 144 -0.41 -5.33 22.10
N GLN A 145 -0.03 -6.51 21.60
CA GLN A 145 0.01 -7.74 22.42
C GLN A 145 0.81 -7.57 23.73
N ALA A 146 1.86 -6.75 23.71
CA ALA A 146 2.72 -6.50 24.87
C ALA A 146 1.98 -5.89 26.08
N ILE A 147 0.82 -5.26 25.89
CA ILE A 147 0.06 -4.61 26.96
C ILE A 147 -1.17 -5.42 27.40
N PHE A 148 -1.41 -6.62 26.86
CA PHE A 148 -2.52 -7.46 27.30
C PHE A 148 -2.17 -8.36 28.50
N GLU A 149 -3.19 -8.61 29.31
CA GLU A 149 -3.24 -9.70 30.28
C GLU A 149 -3.37 -11.07 29.57
N SER A 150 -2.88 -12.12 30.23
CA SER A 150 -2.97 -13.52 29.79
C SER A 150 -2.56 -13.76 28.32
N ASP A 151 -3.42 -14.40 27.54
CA ASP A 151 -3.16 -14.81 26.15
C ASP A 151 -3.50 -13.68 25.14
N GLY A 152 -4.03 -12.53 25.60
CA GLY A 152 -4.33 -11.39 24.74
C GLY A 152 -5.25 -11.74 23.56
N ILE A 153 -4.75 -11.58 22.34
CA ILE A 153 -5.51 -11.78 21.10
C ILE A 153 -5.76 -13.25 20.72
N PHE A 154 -4.94 -14.19 21.21
CA PHE A 154 -4.96 -15.58 20.75
C PHE A 154 -6.32 -16.29 20.92
N PRO A 155 -7.06 -16.14 22.04
CA PRO A 155 -8.39 -16.75 22.18
C PRO A 155 -9.38 -16.32 21.08
N LEU A 156 -9.30 -15.06 20.62
CA LEU A 156 -10.13 -14.58 19.52
C LEU A 156 -9.71 -15.20 18.18
N LEU A 157 -8.40 -15.39 17.96
CA LEU A 157 -7.89 -16.08 16.76
C LEU A 157 -8.29 -17.55 16.74
N ASP A 158 -8.31 -18.22 17.89
CA ASP A 158 -8.82 -19.59 18.03
C ASP A 158 -10.34 -19.67 17.78
N GLU A 159 -11.11 -18.66 18.21
CA GLU A 159 -12.54 -18.58 17.89
C GLU A 159 -12.76 -18.37 16.38
N LEU A 160 -11.97 -17.50 15.73
CA LEU A 160 -12.00 -17.31 14.26
C LEU A 160 -11.71 -18.62 13.55
N PHE A 161 -10.70 -19.37 14.00
CA PHE A 161 -10.34 -20.65 13.41
C PHE A 161 -11.45 -21.67 13.59
N SER A 162 -12.03 -21.76 14.79
CA SER A 162 -13.15 -22.67 15.07
C SER A 162 -14.34 -22.40 14.14
N ARG A 163 -14.66 -21.11 13.89
CA ARG A 163 -15.70 -20.71 12.93
C ARG A 163 -15.33 -21.03 11.49
N ALA A 164 -14.06 -20.89 11.12
CA ALA A 164 -13.58 -21.28 9.80
C ALA A 164 -13.76 -22.79 9.57
N VAL A 165 -13.43 -23.62 10.57
CA VAL A 165 -13.63 -25.08 10.52
C VAL A 165 -15.11 -25.43 10.41
N ASP A 166 -15.99 -24.81 11.20
CA ASP A 166 -17.44 -25.02 11.12
C ASP A 166 -17.97 -24.74 9.71
N LEU A 167 -17.53 -23.65 9.09
CA LEU A 167 -17.90 -23.26 7.73
C LEU A 167 -17.40 -24.26 6.68
N GLN A 168 -16.11 -24.63 6.74
CA GLN A 168 -15.49 -25.59 5.82
C GLN A 168 -16.08 -26.99 5.93
N THR A 169 -16.46 -27.40 7.15
CA THR A 169 -17.12 -28.69 7.39
C THR A 169 -18.53 -28.70 6.84
N THR A 170 -19.24 -27.57 6.93
CA THR A 170 -20.59 -27.43 6.39
C THR A 170 -20.59 -27.36 4.85
N SER A 171 -19.61 -26.67 4.27
CA SER A 171 -19.41 -26.56 2.82
C SER A 171 -17.93 -26.37 2.52
N SER A 172 -17.33 -27.34 1.82
CA SER A 172 -15.94 -27.27 1.36
C SER A 172 -15.68 -26.18 0.31
N GLU A 173 -16.74 -25.54 -0.20
CA GLU A 173 -16.68 -24.42 -1.15
C GLU A 173 -16.83 -23.06 -0.45
N ASP A 174 -16.91 -23.04 0.89
CA ASP A 174 -17.13 -21.80 1.61
C ASP A 174 -15.87 -20.91 1.62
N LEU A 175 -15.93 -19.80 0.89
CA LEU A 175 -14.82 -18.85 0.79
C LEU A 175 -14.65 -18.00 2.06
N LEU A 176 -15.67 -17.87 2.91
CA LEU A 176 -15.56 -17.11 4.15
C LEU A 176 -14.64 -17.83 5.14
N GLY A 177 -14.72 -19.15 5.24
CA GLY A 177 -13.78 -19.92 6.07
C GLY A 177 -12.31 -19.66 5.69
N LEU A 178 -12.01 -19.58 4.38
CA LEU A 178 -10.67 -19.23 3.91
C LEU A 178 -10.29 -17.79 4.27
N GLU A 179 -11.22 -16.85 4.17
CA GLU A 179 -11.00 -15.44 4.53
C GLU A 179 -10.69 -15.29 6.03
N LEU A 180 -11.39 -16.01 6.90
CA LEU A 180 -11.13 -15.98 8.35
C LEU A 180 -9.73 -16.52 8.67
N VAL A 181 -9.30 -17.60 8.01
CA VAL A 181 -7.93 -18.12 8.16
C VAL A 181 -6.90 -17.10 7.62
N LYS A 182 -7.18 -16.46 6.48
CA LYS A 182 -6.33 -15.39 5.92
C LYS A 182 -6.14 -14.24 6.92
N ILE A 183 -7.20 -13.82 7.61
CA ILE A 183 -7.15 -12.80 8.67
C ILE A 183 -6.23 -13.24 9.82
N ILE A 184 -6.34 -14.49 10.28
CA ILE A 184 -5.50 -15.04 11.34
C ILE A 184 -4.02 -14.97 10.92
N LEU A 185 -3.70 -15.52 9.74
CA LEU A 185 -2.34 -15.57 9.22
C LEU A 185 -1.74 -14.18 9.04
N PHE A 186 -2.53 -13.20 8.64
CA PHE A 186 -2.08 -11.82 8.53
C PHE A 186 -2.00 -11.07 9.87
N THR A 187 -2.57 -11.60 10.94
CA THR A 187 -2.50 -11.01 12.28
C THR A 187 -1.26 -11.49 13.02
N ILE A 188 -0.90 -12.78 12.89
CA ILE A 188 0.24 -13.41 13.59
C ILE A 188 1.55 -12.60 13.45
N PRO A 189 1.99 -12.16 12.25
CA PRO A 189 3.20 -11.34 12.11
C PRO A 189 3.21 -10.08 12.96
N TYR A 190 2.09 -9.39 13.11
CA TYR A 190 2.01 -8.17 13.89
C TYR A 190 2.04 -8.46 15.39
N VAL A 191 1.49 -9.60 15.82
CA VAL A 191 1.62 -10.12 17.19
C VAL A 191 3.08 -10.44 17.51
N MET A 192 3.76 -11.16 16.62
CA MET A 192 5.15 -11.60 16.83
C MET A 192 6.17 -10.47 16.63
N ALA A 193 5.85 -9.44 15.86
CA ALA A 193 6.68 -8.23 15.74
C ALA A 193 6.57 -7.31 16.96
N SER A 194 5.49 -7.44 17.75
CA SER A 194 5.24 -6.64 18.95
C SER A 194 6.34 -6.84 20.01
N PRO A 195 6.43 -5.98 21.04
CA PRO A 195 7.37 -6.18 22.15
C PRO A 195 7.02 -7.35 23.09
N ALA A 196 5.96 -8.12 22.81
CA ALA A 196 5.55 -9.25 23.64
C ALA A 196 6.54 -10.43 23.50
N LEU A 197 6.74 -11.18 24.59
CA LEU A 197 7.63 -12.35 24.63
C LEU A 197 6.85 -13.60 25.06
N GLY A 198 7.26 -14.78 24.60
CA GLY A 198 6.72 -16.05 25.07
C GLY A 198 5.43 -16.49 24.38
N PHE A 199 5.14 -15.96 23.20
CA PHE A 199 3.95 -16.30 22.39
C PHE A 199 4.28 -17.19 21.18
N GLU A 200 5.53 -17.63 21.04
CA GLU A 200 6.01 -18.45 19.93
C GLU A 200 5.30 -19.81 19.88
N ALA A 201 5.03 -20.41 21.04
CA ALA A 201 4.32 -21.69 21.14
C ALA A 201 2.85 -21.56 20.70
N GLN A 202 2.16 -20.50 21.14
CA GLN A 202 0.79 -20.22 20.72
C GLN A 202 0.71 -19.92 19.22
N ALA A 203 1.65 -19.13 18.68
CA ALA A 203 1.73 -18.86 17.25
C ALA A 203 1.95 -20.15 16.44
N SER A 204 2.90 -20.99 16.84
CA SER A 204 3.16 -22.28 16.18
C SER A 204 1.95 -23.22 16.26
N ALA A 205 1.30 -23.34 17.42
CA ALA A 205 0.10 -24.17 17.57
C ALA A 205 -1.05 -23.69 16.67
N LEU A 206 -1.20 -22.37 16.51
CA LEU A 206 -2.20 -21.81 15.62
C LEU A 206 -1.85 -22.03 14.14
N LEU A 207 -0.57 -21.92 13.76
CA LEU A 207 -0.11 -22.26 12.40
C LEU A 207 -0.34 -23.73 12.06
N GLU A 208 -0.11 -24.65 13.01
CA GLU A 208 -0.40 -26.08 12.82
C GLU A 208 -1.90 -26.33 12.58
N LYS A 209 -2.77 -25.60 13.30
CA LYS A 209 -4.22 -25.66 13.11
C LYS A 209 -4.63 -25.14 11.72
N THR A 210 -4.14 -23.97 11.32
CA THR A 210 -4.51 -23.36 10.03
C THR A 210 -4.03 -24.18 8.83
N ASP A 211 -2.93 -24.93 8.98
CA ASP A 211 -2.37 -25.78 7.93
C ASP A 211 -3.38 -26.81 7.38
N ILE A 212 -4.29 -27.28 8.23
CA ILE A 212 -5.37 -28.22 7.86
C ILE A 212 -6.26 -27.65 6.74
N ILE A 213 -6.52 -26.34 6.77
CA ILE A 213 -7.36 -25.66 5.78
C ILE A 213 -6.51 -25.21 4.58
N THR A 214 -5.31 -24.68 4.83
CA THR A 214 -4.49 -24.06 3.77
C THR A 214 -3.76 -25.07 2.87
N SER A 215 -3.55 -26.29 3.35
CA SER A 215 -2.90 -27.37 2.58
C SER A 215 -3.76 -27.92 1.45
N THR A 216 -5.08 -27.73 1.52
CA THR A 216 -6.03 -28.18 0.48
C THR A 216 -6.39 -27.03 -0.45
N PRO A 217 -5.96 -27.05 -1.72
CA PRO A 217 -6.32 -26.01 -2.68
C PRO A 217 -7.84 -25.97 -2.90
N HIS A 218 -8.41 -24.77 -2.89
CA HIS A 218 -9.82 -24.59 -3.20
C HIS A 218 -10.08 -24.79 -4.70
N ALA A 219 -11.20 -25.44 -5.06
CA ALA A 219 -11.52 -25.81 -6.45
C ALA A 219 -11.57 -24.63 -7.43
N LEU A 220 -11.90 -23.43 -6.94
CA LEU A 220 -11.96 -22.21 -7.74
C LEU A 220 -10.59 -21.53 -7.97
N VAL A 221 -9.50 -22.00 -7.36
CA VAL A 221 -8.16 -21.39 -7.54
C VAL A 221 -7.70 -21.45 -8.99
N ASP A 222 -7.97 -22.56 -9.67
CA ASP A 222 -7.60 -22.73 -11.08
C ASP A 222 -8.36 -21.75 -12.00
N MET A 223 -9.60 -21.39 -11.63
CA MET A 223 -10.45 -20.47 -12.39
C MET A 223 -9.98 -19.01 -12.31
N VAL A 224 -9.18 -18.68 -11.30
CA VAL A 224 -8.62 -17.33 -11.10
C VAL A 224 -7.13 -17.27 -11.41
N ASN A 225 -6.58 -18.33 -12.03
CA ASN A 225 -5.18 -18.35 -12.43
C ASN A 225 -4.95 -17.38 -13.61
N PRO A 226 -4.05 -16.38 -13.47
CA PRO A 226 -3.79 -15.42 -14.54
C PRO A 226 -3.09 -16.03 -15.75
N PHE A 227 -2.49 -17.21 -15.60
CA PHE A 227 -1.79 -17.90 -16.67
C PHE A 227 -2.45 -19.26 -16.97
N VAL A 228 -2.66 -19.53 -18.26
CA VAL A 228 -3.11 -20.82 -18.77
C VAL A 228 -2.11 -21.89 -18.33
N PRO A 229 -2.57 -22.93 -17.60
CA PRO A 229 -1.70 -24.01 -17.16
C PRO A 229 -1.05 -24.72 -18.36
N GLU A 230 0.26 -24.97 -18.28
CA GLU A 230 0.91 -25.85 -19.26
C GLU A 230 0.48 -27.29 -19.00
N SER A 231 0.02 -27.98 -20.05
CA SER A 231 -0.44 -29.37 -19.95
C SER A 231 0.64 -30.26 -19.31
N GLY A 232 0.32 -30.84 -18.15
CA GLY A 232 1.20 -31.76 -17.43
C GLY A 232 2.23 -31.11 -16.49
N LYS A 233 2.19 -29.79 -16.27
CA LYS A 233 2.99 -29.11 -15.23
C LYS A 233 2.09 -28.64 -14.09
N PRO A 234 2.58 -28.65 -12.83
CA PRO A 234 1.83 -28.06 -11.72
C PRO A 234 1.55 -26.57 -12.01
N PRO A 235 0.42 -26.04 -11.53
CA PRO A 235 0.11 -24.62 -11.66
C PRO A 235 1.27 -23.80 -11.09
N SER A 236 1.76 -22.83 -11.88
CA SER A 236 2.89 -21.99 -11.49
C SER A 236 2.54 -20.96 -10.42
N VAL A 237 1.25 -20.78 -10.12
CA VAL A 237 0.74 -19.72 -9.25
C VAL A 237 0.17 -20.32 -7.97
N HIS A 238 0.70 -19.87 -6.83
CA HIS A 238 0.24 -20.27 -5.51
C HIS A 238 -0.97 -19.43 -5.07
N SER A 239 -1.92 -20.07 -4.37
CA SER A 239 -2.95 -19.33 -3.63
C SER A 239 -2.26 -18.47 -2.56
N ILE A 240 -2.79 -17.27 -2.29
CA ILE A 240 -2.19 -16.37 -1.29
C ILE A 240 -2.21 -17.02 0.09
N ILE A 241 -3.27 -17.77 0.42
CA ILE A 241 -3.41 -18.40 1.74
C ILE A 241 -2.38 -19.50 1.97
N SER A 242 -2.13 -20.38 0.98
CA SER A 242 -1.12 -21.43 1.08
C SER A 242 0.29 -20.85 1.04
N LEU A 243 0.50 -19.80 0.23
CA LEU A 243 1.76 -19.05 0.20
C LEU A 243 2.09 -18.47 1.58
N LEU A 244 1.12 -17.76 2.17
CA LEU A 244 1.27 -17.11 3.47
C LEU A 244 1.52 -18.13 4.58
N GLN A 245 0.80 -19.25 4.59
CA GLN A 245 1.04 -20.36 5.53
C GLN A 245 2.50 -20.84 5.49
N ASN A 246 3.01 -21.14 4.29
CA ASN A 246 4.38 -21.63 4.11
C ASN A 246 5.42 -20.60 4.54
N GLN A 247 5.21 -19.33 4.20
CA GLN A 247 6.08 -18.23 4.58
C GLN A 247 6.14 -18.05 6.10
N LEU A 248 5.00 -18.16 6.80
CA LEU A 248 4.94 -18.03 8.25
C LEU A 248 5.59 -19.21 8.97
N GLN A 249 5.43 -20.43 8.47
CA GLN A 249 6.15 -21.60 8.99
C GLN A 249 7.67 -21.42 8.81
N GLY A 250 8.11 -20.90 7.66
CA GLY A 250 9.51 -20.55 7.41
C GLY A 250 10.02 -19.46 8.37
N GLU A 251 9.20 -18.45 8.64
CA GLU A 251 9.54 -17.36 9.55
C GLU A 251 9.57 -17.79 11.03
N ALA A 252 8.68 -18.69 11.44
CA ALA A 252 8.70 -19.31 12.76
C ALA A 252 10.02 -20.06 13.00
N ASN A 253 10.53 -20.76 11.99
CA ASN A 253 11.83 -21.45 12.06
C ASN A 253 13.02 -20.48 12.14
N ARG A 254 12.87 -19.25 11.66
CA ARG A 254 13.87 -18.17 11.77
C ARG A 254 13.73 -17.35 13.06
N GLY A 255 12.78 -17.68 13.94
CA GLY A 255 12.59 -16.98 15.21
C GLY A 255 11.88 -15.63 15.07
N TRP A 256 11.02 -15.47 14.07
CA TRP A 256 10.17 -14.28 13.91
C TRP A 256 10.94 -12.95 13.78
N GLU A 257 11.96 -12.93 12.92
CA GLU A 257 12.75 -11.71 12.68
C GLU A 257 11.87 -10.57 12.14
N LEU A 258 10.99 -10.89 11.18
CA LEU A 258 9.99 -10.01 10.59
C LEU A 258 10.58 -8.67 10.15
N LEU A 259 11.70 -8.75 9.41
CA LEU A 259 12.58 -7.62 9.12
C LEU A 259 11.88 -6.42 8.49
N CYS A 260 10.81 -6.63 7.72
CA CYS A 260 10.08 -5.55 7.05
C CYS A 260 9.13 -4.77 7.97
N ILE A 261 8.66 -5.33 9.10
CA ILE A 261 7.69 -4.67 9.98
C ILE A 261 8.42 -3.65 10.89
N PRO A 262 8.07 -2.35 10.84
CA PRO A 262 8.72 -1.34 11.66
C PRO A 262 8.36 -1.51 13.14
N ARG A 263 9.32 -1.20 14.02
CA ARG A 263 9.16 -1.30 15.49
C ARG A 263 9.34 0.07 16.15
N PRO A 264 8.41 1.01 15.92
CA PRO A 264 8.62 2.44 16.20
C PRO A 264 8.67 2.81 17.69
N TRP A 265 8.30 1.89 18.59
CA TRP A 265 8.44 2.07 20.04
C TRP A 265 9.89 1.90 20.54
N LYS A 266 10.80 1.37 19.72
CA LYS A 266 12.22 1.29 20.07
C LYS A 266 12.83 2.68 19.91
N LEU A 267 13.02 3.39 21.02
CA LEU A 267 13.73 4.67 21.04
C LEU A 267 15.14 4.48 20.45
N ALA A 268 15.61 5.52 19.77
CA ALA A 268 16.98 5.58 19.31
C ALA A 268 17.96 5.34 20.46
N PRO A 269 19.01 4.53 20.29
CA PRO A 269 20.18 4.70 21.11
C PRO A 269 20.67 6.15 20.94
N GLN A 270 20.71 6.91 22.03
CA GLN A 270 21.56 8.10 22.08
C GLN A 270 23.01 7.62 21.97
N GLU A 271 23.85 8.38 21.26
CA GLU A 271 25.24 8.06 20.91
C GLU A 271 25.92 7.05 21.86
N GLU A 272 26.30 5.87 21.33
CA GLU A 272 27.02 4.78 22.02
C GLU A 272 26.28 3.99 23.13
N GLU A 273 24.99 4.22 23.41
CA GLU A 273 24.21 3.33 24.29
C GLU A 273 23.55 2.17 23.53
N GLU A 274 23.49 0.97 24.13
CA GLU A 274 22.64 -0.11 23.61
C GLU A 274 21.17 0.34 23.58
N PRO A 275 20.37 -0.05 22.56
CA PRO A 275 18.95 0.28 22.52
C PRO A 275 18.27 -0.22 23.80
N LYS A 276 17.72 0.71 24.60
CA LYS A 276 17.03 0.34 25.84
C LYS A 276 15.88 -0.62 25.50
N PRO A 277 15.79 -1.79 26.16
CA PRO A 277 14.65 -2.68 26.00
C PRO A 277 13.35 -1.92 26.25
N PHE A 278 12.33 -2.20 25.45
CA PHE A 278 10.99 -1.67 25.73
C PHE A 278 10.53 -2.22 27.07
N GLU A 279 10.31 -1.34 28.04
CA GLU A 279 9.75 -1.72 29.34
C GLU A 279 8.22 -1.80 29.21
N PRO A 280 7.61 -2.98 29.45
CA PRO A 280 6.18 -3.15 29.31
C PRO A 280 5.45 -2.37 30.41
N GLY A 281 4.54 -1.48 30.01
CA GLY A 281 3.67 -0.73 30.91
C GLY A 281 2.57 -1.56 31.54
N PRO A 282 1.60 -0.89 32.20
CA PRO A 282 0.44 -1.54 32.80
C PRO A 282 -0.29 -2.45 31.81
N LYS A 283 -0.69 -3.62 32.30
CA LYS A 283 -1.44 -4.60 31.52
C LYS A 283 -2.93 -4.27 31.51
N HIS A 284 -3.61 -4.60 30.42
CA HIS A 284 -5.02 -4.36 30.19
C HIS A 284 -5.73 -5.65 29.82
N ARG A 285 -7.02 -5.74 30.19
CA ARG A 285 -7.88 -6.81 29.70
C ARG A 285 -8.09 -6.66 28.20
N PHE A 286 -8.05 -7.79 27.49
CA PHE A 286 -8.40 -7.80 26.08
C PHE A 286 -9.89 -7.43 25.88
N PRO A 287 -10.24 -6.63 24.85
CA PRO A 287 -11.64 -6.26 24.60
C PRO A 287 -12.53 -7.47 24.41
N GLN A 288 -13.75 -7.43 24.94
CA GLN A 288 -14.71 -8.53 24.76
C GLN A 288 -15.26 -8.52 23.33
N ILE A 289 -14.76 -9.43 22.50
CA ILE A 289 -15.15 -9.59 21.10
C ILE A 289 -15.69 -11.00 20.93
N THR A 290 -16.81 -11.13 20.21
CA THR A 290 -17.49 -12.40 19.97
C THR A 290 -17.77 -12.59 18.49
N ILE A 291 -17.60 -13.81 17.99
CA ILE A 291 -17.81 -14.13 16.58
C ILE A 291 -19.15 -14.84 16.42
N PRO A 292 -20.09 -14.26 15.67
CA PRO A 292 -21.39 -14.86 15.43
C PRO A 292 -21.28 -16.31 14.93
N ASN A 293 -22.24 -17.15 15.34
CA ASN A 293 -22.39 -18.50 14.82
C ASN A 293 -23.77 -18.65 14.14
N PRO A 294 -23.85 -18.79 12.81
CA PRO A 294 -22.75 -18.78 11.85
C PRO A 294 -22.15 -17.38 11.65
N ALA A 295 -20.89 -17.32 11.23
CA ALA A 295 -20.25 -16.06 10.86
C ALA A 295 -20.97 -15.41 9.65
N ARG A 296 -21.10 -14.09 9.66
CA ARG A 296 -21.88 -13.37 8.64
C ARG A 296 -21.05 -13.10 7.40
N LYS A 297 -21.62 -13.40 6.23
CA LYS A 297 -21.10 -12.91 4.94
C LYS A 297 -21.50 -11.45 4.77
N GLY A 298 -20.51 -10.59 4.53
CA GLY A 298 -20.74 -9.16 4.31
C GLY A 298 -21.13 -8.83 2.86
N ALA A 299 -21.18 -7.54 2.55
CA ALA A 299 -21.53 -7.04 1.23
C ALA A 299 -20.41 -7.22 0.18
N ARG A 300 -19.14 -7.27 0.60
CA ARG A 300 -17.99 -7.49 -0.29
C ARG A 300 -17.95 -8.95 -0.70
N SER A 301 -17.86 -9.21 -2.01
CA SER A 301 -17.67 -10.56 -2.52
C SER A 301 -16.28 -11.07 -2.11
N ILE A 302 -16.22 -12.33 -1.67
CA ILE A 302 -14.98 -13.03 -1.35
C ILE A 302 -14.72 -13.98 -2.52
N SER A 303 -13.51 -13.92 -3.08
CA SER A 303 -13.04 -14.80 -4.15
C SER A 303 -11.70 -15.40 -3.75
N PRO A 304 -11.32 -16.59 -4.26
CA PRO A 304 -9.96 -17.08 -4.09
C PRO A 304 -8.97 -16.09 -4.68
N GLU A 305 -7.83 -15.93 -4.01
CA GLU A 305 -6.77 -15.03 -4.46
C GLU A 305 -5.50 -15.82 -4.74
N VAL A 306 -4.82 -15.44 -5.81
CA VAL A 306 -3.55 -16.03 -6.25
C VAL A 306 -2.48 -14.95 -6.30
N TYR A 307 -1.23 -15.32 -6.02
CA TYR A 307 -0.14 -14.36 -6.02
C TYR A 307 0.32 -14.04 -7.45
N PHE A 308 0.01 -12.84 -7.94
CA PHE A 308 0.44 -12.35 -9.25
C PHE A 308 1.56 -11.32 -9.11
N SER A 309 2.60 -11.46 -9.93
CA SER A 309 3.68 -10.48 -10.00
C SER A 309 4.18 -10.27 -11.44
N VAL A 310 4.27 -9.00 -11.84
CA VAL A 310 4.84 -8.57 -13.13
C VAL A 310 6.37 -8.45 -13.12
N TYR A 311 7.00 -8.76 -11.98
CA TYR A 311 8.47 -8.80 -11.81
C TYR A 311 8.98 -10.22 -11.56
N SER A 312 8.14 -11.23 -11.77
CA SER A 312 8.56 -12.64 -11.65
C SER A 312 9.58 -13.05 -12.71
N GLY A 313 10.51 -13.93 -12.34
CA GLY A 313 11.51 -14.49 -13.26
C GLY A 313 12.59 -13.51 -13.74
N GLN A 314 12.89 -12.46 -12.97
CA GLN A 314 13.99 -11.54 -13.25
C GLN A 314 15.33 -12.09 -12.71
N GLU A 315 16.44 -11.71 -13.34
CA GLU A 315 17.79 -12.09 -12.88
C GLU A 315 18.13 -11.53 -11.49
N VAL A 316 17.66 -10.31 -11.22
CA VAL A 316 17.83 -9.62 -9.93
C VAL A 316 16.45 -9.42 -9.33
N GLU A 317 16.26 -9.85 -8.08
CA GLU A 317 14.99 -9.74 -7.37
C GLU A 317 14.72 -8.28 -6.96
N THR A 318 13.89 -7.56 -7.72
CA THR A 318 13.51 -6.18 -7.39
C THR A 318 12.27 -6.08 -6.52
N VAL A 319 11.59 -7.21 -6.30
CA VAL A 319 10.49 -7.40 -5.36
C VAL A 319 10.83 -8.59 -4.47
N PRO A 320 10.29 -8.69 -3.24
CA PRO A 320 10.53 -9.83 -2.39
C PRO A 320 10.08 -11.14 -3.06
N SER A 321 10.92 -12.17 -2.91
CA SER A 321 10.64 -13.52 -3.38
C SER A 321 9.39 -14.09 -2.70
N THR A 322 8.68 -14.99 -3.38
CA THR A 322 7.54 -15.71 -2.80
C THR A 322 7.93 -16.63 -1.63
N LEU A 323 9.22 -16.85 -1.38
CA LEU A 323 9.71 -17.54 -0.18
C LEU A 323 9.82 -16.63 1.05
N ASP A 324 9.79 -15.31 0.85
CA ASP A 324 9.91 -14.31 1.90
C ASP A 324 8.53 -13.78 2.30
N ILE A 325 8.22 -13.80 3.59
CA ILE A 325 6.96 -13.28 4.16
C ILE A 325 6.73 -11.80 3.80
N SER A 326 7.82 -11.05 3.57
CA SER A 326 7.77 -9.66 3.12
C SER A 326 7.00 -9.50 1.82
N SER A 327 6.98 -10.51 0.93
CA SER A 327 6.19 -10.44 -0.31
C SER A 327 4.70 -10.28 -0.02
N SER A 328 4.19 -11.04 0.95
CA SER A 328 2.77 -11.05 1.32
C SER A 328 2.40 -9.86 2.19
N LEU A 329 3.26 -9.50 3.16
CA LEU A 329 3.00 -8.38 4.06
C LEU A 329 3.03 -7.04 3.33
N LEU A 330 4.03 -6.81 2.48
CA LEU A 330 4.12 -5.59 1.67
C LEU A 330 2.95 -5.52 0.68
N ARG A 331 2.63 -6.63 0.00
CA ARG A 331 1.52 -6.69 -0.94
C ARG A 331 0.19 -6.34 -0.27
N ASP A 332 -0.10 -6.95 0.87
CA ASP A 332 -1.38 -6.78 1.52
C ASP A 332 -1.61 -5.34 2.02
N SER A 333 -0.61 -4.75 2.71
CA SER A 333 -0.74 -3.36 3.19
C SER A 333 -0.91 -2.36 2.03
N LEU A 334 -0.27 -2.61 0.89
CA LEU A 334 -0.44 -1.78 -0.30
C LEU A 334 -1.80 -1.99 -0.97
N VAL A 335 -2.28 -3.23 -1.08
CA VAL A 335 -3.58 -3.55 -1.65
C VAL A 335 -4.71 -2.92 -0.82
N ASP A 336 -4.66 -3.02 0.50
CA ASP A 336 -5.64 -2.35 1.36
C ASP A 336 -5.58 -0.83 1.17
N THR A 337 -4.38 -0.24 1.10
CA THR A 337 -4.21 1.21 0.84
C THR A 337 -4.81 1.62 -0.51
N ILE A 338 -4.55 0.86 -1.57
CA ILE A 338 -5.08 1.12 -2.92
C ILE A 338 -6.60 1.07 -2.92
N ASN A 339 -7.20 0.11 -2.22
CA ASN A 339 -8.63 -0.12 -2.28
C ASN A 339 -9.43 0.76 -1.31
N LEU A 340 -8.83 1.19 -0.19
CA LEU A 340 -9.48 2.09 0.77
C LEU A 340 -9.46 3.57 0.33
N LEU A 341 -8.45 3.97 -0.44
CA LEU A 341 -8.26 5.35 -0.88
C LEU A 341 -8.65 5.57 -2.34
N ASP A 342 -9.55 4.74 -2.88
CA ASP A 342 -9.98 4.80 -4.28
C ASP A 342 -10.62 6.14 -4.65
N PHE A 343 -11.29 6.77 -3.70
CA PHE A 343 -11.86 8.11 -3.82
C PHE A 343 -10.81 9.22 -4.04
N ASN A 344 -9.54 8.98 -3.69
CA ASN A 344 -8.46 9.96 -3.81
C ASN A 344 -7.16 9.35 -4.34
N ARG A 345 -7.13 9.15 -5.66
CA ARG A 345 -5.95 8.62 -6.37
C ARG A 345 -4.65 9.39 -6.14
N ILE A 346 -4.69 10.69 -5.80
CA ILE A 346 -3.49 11.49 -5.56
C ILE A 346 -2.86 11.09 -4.22
N ALA A 347 -3.69 10.96 -3.17
CA ALA A 347 -3.23 10.47 -1.88
C ALA A 347 -2.74 9.02 -1.96
N ALA A 348 -3.50 8.14 -2.62
CA ALA A 348 -3.09 6.76 -2.85
C ALA A 348 -1.75 6.67 -3.60
N ALA A 349 -1.57 7.45 -4.68
CA ALA A 349 -0.31 7.50 -5.41
C ALA A 349 0.84 7.99 -4.52
N LYS A 350 0.64 9.02 -3.71
CA LYS A 350 1.66 9.52 -2.78
C LYS A 350 2.11 8.42 -1.81
N TYR A 351 1.17 7.71 -1.19
CA TYR A 351 1.51 6.61 -0.26
C TYR A 351 2.24 5.45 -0.94
N LEU A 352 1.89 5.14 -2.19
CA LEU A 352 2.62 4.14 -2.98
C LEU A 352 4.05 4.58 -3.31
N ILE A 353 4.27 5.85 -3.64
CA ILE A 353 5.62 6.39 -3.90
C ILE A 353 6.44 6.47 -2.62
N ASP A 354 5.79 6.75 -1.49
CA ASP A 354 6.41 6.86 -0.18
C ASP A 354 6.45 5.54 0.61
N VAL A 355 6.26 4.41 -0.08
CA VAL A 355 6.15 3.08 0.55
C VAL A 355 7.34 2.74 1.46
N ASP A 356 8.55 3.16 1.08
CA ASP A 356 9.79 2.94 1.84
C ASP A 356 9.79 3.62 3.22
N CYS A 357 8.97 4.64 3.44
CA CYS A 357 8.87 5.32 4.74
C CYS A 357 8.06 4.53 5.78
N TYR A 358 7.20 3.60 5.33
CA TYR A 358 6.28 2.87 6.21
C TYR A 358 6.79 1.49 6.66
N PHE A 359 7.95 1.08 6.18
CA PHE A 359 8.58 -0.20 6.53
C PHE A 359 9.95 0.03 7.17
N THR A 360 10.52 -1.02 7.76
CA THR A 360 11.80 -0.92 8.46
C THR A 360 12.90 -0.32 7.57
N PRO A 361 13.72 0.61 8.07
CA PRO A 361 14.84 1.16 7.32
C PRO A 361 15.73 0.07 6.72
N ASN A 362 16.19 0.29 5.48
CA ASN A 362 16.97 -0.66 4.68
C ASN A 362 16.22 -1.89 4.15
N THR A 363 14.89 -1.97 4.30
CA THR A 363 14.05 -2.95 3.55
C THR A 363 14.17 -2.74 2.04
N PHE A 364 14.32 -1.48 1.62
CA PHE A 364 14.37 -1.09 0.22
C PHE A 364 15.70 -0.42 -0.14
N VAL A 365 16.09 -0.57 -1.40
CA VAL A 365 17.13 0.28 -1.99
C VAL A 365 16.58 1.71 -2.16
N LYS A 366 17.50 2.68 -2.32
CA LYS A 366 17.10 4.07 -2.58
C LYS A 366 16.20 4.14 -3.83
N ARG A 367 15.14 4.95 -3.75
CA ARG A 367 14.23 5.23 -4.87
C ARG A 367 14.99 5.64 -6.14
N ALA A 368 14.50 5.21 -7.30
CA ALA A 368 15.09 5.49 -8.62
C ALA A 368 16.53 4.95 -8.83
N THR A 369 17.00 4.01 -8.00
CA THR A 369 18.27 3.33 -8.26
C THR A 369 18.18 2.57 -9.59
N PRO A 370 19.07 2.84 -10.58
CA PRO A 370 19.03 2.14 -11.86
C PRO A 370 19.15 0.62 -11.68
N PHE A 371 18.42 -0.15 -12.49
CA PHE A 371 18.37 -1.61 -12.39
C PHE A 371 19.77 -2.26 -12.46
N ASP A 372 20.64 -1.76 -13.34
CA ASP A 372 22.00 -2.30 -13.50
C ASP A 372 22.86 -2.17 -12.24
N ARG A 373 22.61 -1.13 -11.41
CA ARG A 373 23.35 -0.90 -10.16
C ARG A 373 22.93 -1.82 -9.03
N LEU A 374 21.83 -2.56 -9.19
CA LEU A 374 21.41 -3.53 -8.16
C LEU A 374 22.39 -4.70 -8.06
N ARG A 375 23.11 -5.01 -9.15
CA ARG A 375 24.15 -6.05 -9.17
C ARG A 375 25.37 -5.69 -8.32
N ASP A 376 25.54 -4.40 -8.01
CA ASP A 376 26.64 -3.90 -7.17
C ASP A 376 26.29 -3.96 -5.67
N ILE A 377 25.05 -4.33 -5.33
CA ILE A 377 24.62 -4.44 -3.93
C ILE A 377 25.23 -5.71 -3.32
N PRO A 378 25.90 -5.62 -2.16
CA PRO A 378 26.49 -6.78 -1.50
C PRO A 378 25.47 -7.88 -1.21
N GLU A 379 25.92 -9.14 -1.30
CA GLU A 379 25.12 -10.30 -0.91
C GLU A 379 24.61 -10.16 0.54
N GLY A 380 23.35 -10.56 0.77
CA GLY A 380 22.68 -10.45 2.06
C GLY A 380 21.97 -9.11 2.33
N ARG A 381 22.03 -8.13 1.40
CA ARG A 381 21.16 -6.96 1.44
C ARG A 381 20.05 -7.07 0.39
N PRO A 382 18.82 -6.61 0.72
CA PRO A 382 17.73 -6.64 -0.25
C PRO A 382 18.02 -5.72 -1.43
N THR A 383 17.74 -6.21 -2.63
CA THR A 383 17.77 -5.45 -3.89
C THR A 383 16.41 -4.85 -4.25
N TRP A 384 15.47 -4.88 -3.31
CA TRP A 384 14.07 -4.54 -3.55
C TRP A 384 13.88 -3.05 -3.80
N LYS A 385 13.15 -2.73 -4.86
CA LYS A 385 12.85 -1.37 -5.28
C LYS A 385 11.45 -0.99 -4.79
N PRO A 386 11.30 0.15 -4.08
CA PRO A 386 10.00 0.57 -3.58
C PRO A 386 9.02 0.83 -4.73
N GLU A 387 9.49 1.44 -5.83
CA GLU A 387 8.68 1.66 -7.02
C GLU A 387 8.18 0.36 -7.69
N ASP A 388 8.95 -0.73 -7.64
CA ASP A 388 8.54 -2.00 -8.24
C ASP A 388 7.47 -2.67 -7.38
N VAL A 389 7.66 -2.72 -6.06
CA VAL A 389 6.67 -3.29 -5.13
C VAL A 389 5.33 -2.54 -5.23
N ALA A 390 5.36 -1.21 -5.36
CA ALA A 390 4.19 -0.38 -5.56
C ALA A 390 3.47 -0.66 -6.90
N VAL A 391 4.22 -0.68 -8.01
CA VAL A 391 3.66 -0.98 -9.34
C VAL A 391 3.08 -2.41 -9.38
N ASP A 392 3.78 -3.36 -8.78
CA ASP A 392 3.34 -4.76 -8.69
C ASP A 392 2.02 -4.90 -7.91
N ALA A 393 1.84 -4.09 -6.84
CA ALA A 393 0.61 -4.07 -6.07
C ALA A 393 -0.58 -3.60 -6.91
N VAL A 394 -0.40 -2.54 -7.70
CA VAL A 394 -1.46 -2.02 -8.56
C VAL A 394 -1.81 -3.02 -9.67
N PHE A 395 -0.81 -3.67 -10.27
CA PHE A 395 -1.05 -4.73 -11.25
C PHE A 395 -1.74 -5.94 -10.66
N SER A 396 -1.40 -6.35 -9.44
CA SER A 396 -2.10 -7.46 -8.76
C SER A 396 -3.60 -7.22 -8.64
N GLN A 397 -4.01 -5.97 -8.40
CA GLN A 397 -5.43 -5.59 -8.34
C GLN A 397 -6.05 -5.49 -9.74
N LEU A 398 -5.38 -4.80 -10.67
CA LEU A 398 -5.87 -4.66 -12.06
C LEU A 398 -6.10 -6.03 -12.74
N PHE A 399 -5.28 -7.03 -12.40
CA PHE A 399 -5.31 -8.38 -12.95
C PHE A 399 -6.03 -9.39 -12.04
N THR A 400 -6.77 -8.94 -11.03
CA THR A 400 -7.59 -9.82 -10.20
C THR A 400 -8.76 -10.41 -11.00
N LEU A 401 -8.89 -11.74 -10.96
CA LEU A 401 -10.01 -12.50 -11.50
C LEU A 401 -10.97 -12.91 -10.37
N PRO A 402 -12.29 -12.98 -10.61
CA PRO A 402 -12.97 -12.73 -11.89
C PRO A 402 -13.08 -11.24 -12.24
N ALA A 403 -13.05 -10.35 -11.24
CA ALA A 403 -13.12 -8.90 -11.43
C ALA A 403 -12.32 -8.19 -10.33
N PRO A 404 -11.75 -7.01 -10.63
CA PRO A 404 -11.17 -6.16 -9.60
C PRO A 404 -12.27 -5.55 -8.72
N GLU A 405 -11.91 -5.13 -7.50
CA GLU A 405 -12.84 -4.44 -6.60
C GLU A 405 -13.34 -3.12 -7.18
N HIS A 406 -12.45 -2.37 -7.84
CA HIS A 406 -12.74 -1.07 -8.42
C HIS A 406 -12.78 -1.09 -9.94
N LYS A 407 -13.35 -0.03 -10.54
CA LYS A 407 -13.36 0.13 -12.00
C LYS A 407 -11.93 0.19 -12.54
N LEU A 408 -11.67 -0.47 -13.67
CA LEU A 408 -10.33 -0.52 -14.30
C LEU A 408 -9.66 0.85 -14.45
N VAL A 409 -10.44 1.87 -14.85
CA VAL A 409 -9.97 3.25 -15.02
C VAL A 409 -9.33 3.85 -13.76
N TYR A 410 -9.75 3.41 -12.57
CA TYR A 410 -9.12 3.83 -11.31
C TYR A 410 -7.64 3.44 -11.31
N TYR A 411 -7.32 2.16 -11.51
CA TYR A 411 -5.94 1.66 -11.54
C TYR A 411 -5.12 2.28 -12.67
N HIS A 412 -5.72 2.56 -13.83
CA HIS A 412 -5.04 3.28 -14.92
C HIS A 412 -4.63 4.69 -14.47
N SER A 413 -5.56 5.40 -13.83
CA SER A 413 -5.32 6.75 -13.34
C SER A 413 -4.33 6.78 -12.18
N LEU A 414 -4.35 5.77 -11.30
CA LEU A 414 -3.42 5.63 -10.19
C LEU A 414 -1.98 5.46 -10.69
N LEU A 415 -1.73 4.53 -11.61
CA LEU A 415 -0.40 4.35 -12.24
C LEU A 415 0.06 5.62 -12.97
N THR A 416 -0.88 6.35 -13.59
CA THR A 416 -0.60 7.63 -14.24
C THR A 416 -0.18 8.69 -13.23
N GLU A 417 -0.87 8.82 -12.09
CA GLU A 417 -0.48 9.74 -11.02
C GLU A 417 0.86 9.35 -10.38
N CYS A 418 1.12 8.07 -10.12
CA CYS A 418 2.43 7.59 -9.65
C CYS A 418 3.56 8.02 -10.61
N CYS A 419 3.35 7.87 -11.92
CA CYS A 419 4.32 8.28 -12.93
C CYS A 419 4.53 9.80 -12.99
N LYS A 420 3.50 10.61 -12.73
CA LYS A 420 3.64 12.08 -12.61
C LYS A 420 4.43 12.50 -11.37
N ILE A 421 4.20 11.83 -10.24
CA ILE A 421 4.88 12.15 -8.97
C ILE A 421 6.36 11.77 -9.02
N ALA A 422 6.69 10.58 -9.53
CA ALA A 422 8.05 10.04 -9.53
C ALA A 422 8.46 9.43 -10.89
N PRO A 423 8.53 10.22 -11.98
CA PRO A 423 8.74 9.69 -13.34
C PRO A 423 10.05 8.92 -13.48
N ALA A 424 11.14 9.38 -12.84
CA ALA A 424 12.45 8.75 -12.92
C ALA A 424 12.51 7.34 -12.30
N ALA A 425 11.63 7.04 -11.34
CA ALA A 425 11.52 5.74 -10.69
C ALA A 425 10.48 4.84 -11.39
N ILE A 426 9.28 5.40 -11.60
CA ILE A 426 8.10 4.64 -12.03
C ILE A 426 8.16 4.29 -13.52
N ALA A 427 8.60 5.20 -14.40
CA ALA A 427 8.59 4.92 -15.84
C ALA A 427 9.52 3.74 -16.23
N PRO A 428 10.77 3.63 -15.72
CA PRO A 428 11.59 2.45 -15.96
C PRO A 428 10.99 1.16 -15.37
N SER A 429 10.30 1.26 -14.23
CA SER A 429 9.62 0.15 -13.58
C SER A 429 8.46 -0.38 -14.43
N LEU A 430 7.57 0.51 -14.89
CA LEU A 430 6.48 0.19 -15.82
C LEU A 430 6.99 -0.39 -17.13
N GLY A 431 8.11 0.12 -17.65
CA GLY A 431 8.73 -0.45 -18.85
C GLY A 431 9.15 -1.92 -18.67
N ARG A 432 9.58 -2.35 -17.47
CA ARG A 432 9.86 -3.76 -17.19
C ARG A 432 8.58 -4.58 -17.06
N ALA A 433 7.57 -4.06 -16.37
CA ALA A 433 6.26 -4.70 -16.24
C ALA A 433 5.58 -4.92 -17.61
N ILE A 434 5.57 -3.91 -18.49
CA ILE A 434 5.03 -4.01 -19.86
C ILE A 434 5.73 -5.12 -20.65
N ARG A 435 7.07 -5.19 -20.59
CA ARG A 435 7.84 -6.24 -21.26
C ARG A 435 7.57 -7.62 -20.69
N PHE A 436 7.34 -7.74 -19.39
CA PHE A 436 6.92 -9.00 -18.79
C PHE A 436 5.54 -9.44 -19.30
N LEU A 437 4.55 -8.54 -19.26
CA LEU A 437 3.19 -8.81 -19.71
C LEU A 437 3.14 -9.16 -21.20
N TYR A 438 3.83 -8.39 -22.05
CA TYR A 438 3.90 -8.63 -23.48
C TYR A 438 4.49 -10.01 -23.82
N ARG A 439 5.61 -10.39 -23.19
CA ARG A 439 6.20 -11.74 -23.34
C ARG A 439 5.29 -12.86 -22.82
N SER A 440 4.36 -12.53 -21.93
CA SER A 440 3.44 -13.50 -21.33
C SER A 440 2.12 -13.66 -22.09
N LEU A 441 1.86 -12.86 -23.13
CA LEU A 441 0.57 -12.82 -23.85
C LEU A 441 0.08 -14.18 -24.37
N GLU A 442 0.99 -15.10 -24.71
CA GLU A 442 0.61 -16.45 -25.17
C GLU A 442 0.00 -17.32 -24.08
N LYS A 443 0.35 -17.04 -22.82
CA LYS A 443 -0.09 -17.81 -21.65
C LYS A 443 -1.02 -17.01 -20.77
N LEU A 444 -1.10 -15.70 -20.92
CA LEU A 444 -1.95 -14.85 -20.11
C LEU A 444 -3.43 -15.12 -20.44
N ASP A 445 -4.28 -15.13 -19.42
CA ASP A 445 -5.72 -15.23 -19.59
C ASP A 445 -6.25 -14.17 -20.59
N LEU A 446 -7.31 -14.51 -21.32
CA LEU A 446 -7.86 -13.67 -22.38
C LEU A 446 -8.44 -12.35 -21.84
N ASP A 447 -9.15 -12.39 -20.71
CA ASP A 447 -9.70 -11.18 -20.10
C ASP A 447 -8.56 -10.28 -19.61
N LEU A 448 -7.54 -10.87 -18.98
CA LEU A 448 -6.36 -10.14 -18.54
C LEU A 448 -5.54 -9.55 -19.70
N SER A 449 -5.48 -10.24 -20.84
CA SER A 449 -4.87 -9.73 -22.07
C SER A 449 -5.62 -8.50 -22.61
N HIS A 450 -6.95 -8.49 -22.55
CA HIS A 450 -7.75 -7.31 -22.90
C HIS A 450 -7.57 -6.16 -21.90
N ARG A 451 -7.53 -6.44 -20.59
CA ARG A 451 -7.24 -5.43 -19.56
C ARG A 451 -5.86 -4.82 -19.74
N PHE A 452 -4.85 -5.64 -20.06
CA PHE A 452 -3.50 -5.17 -20.39
C PHE A 452 -3.54 -4.23 -21.59
N LEU A 453 -4.22 -4.61 -22.67
CA LEU A 453 -4.37 -3.80 -23.88
C LEU A 453 -5.07 -2.46 -23.60
N ASP A 454 -6.16 -2.48 -22.83
CA ASP A 454 -6.89 -1.28 -22.42
C ASP A 454 -6.03 -0.34 -21.58
N TRP A 455 -5.32 -0.91 -20.60
CA TRP A 455 -4.41 -0.16 -19.75
C TRP A 455 -3.25 0.42 -20.54
N PHE A 456 -2.59 -0.38 -21.38
CA PHE A 456 -1.42 0.03 -22.16
C PHE A 456 -1.76 1.21 -23.09
N SER A 457 -2.82 1.08 -23.89
CA SER A 457 -3.26 2.15 -24.82
C SER A 457 -3.72 3.41 -24.08
N HIS A 458 -4.47 3.27 -22.97
CA HIS A 458 -4.87 4.43 -22.16
C HIS A 458 -3.66 5.09 -21.49
N HIS A 459 -2.70 4.32 -20.99
CA HIS A 459 -1.48 4.84 -20.39
C HIS A 459 -0.68 5.64 -21.42
N LEU A 460 -0.41 5.08 -22.60
CA LEU A 460 0.32 5.77 -23.66
C LEU A 460 -0.36 7.07 -24.10
N SER A 461 -1.69 7.13 -24.15
CA SER A 461 -2.41 8.37 -24.47
C SER A 461 -2.13 9.53 -23.50
N ASN A 462 -1.77 9.23 -22.24
CA ASN A 462 -1.40 10.22 -21.23
C ASN A 462 0.08 10.65 -21.32
N PHE A 463 0.92 9.91 -22.06
CA PHE A 463 2.36 10.16 -22.20
C PHE A 463 2.76 10.37 -23.67
N GLY A 464 1.86 10.97 -24.47
CA GLY A 464 2.18 11.39 -25.84
C GLY A 464 2.27 10.26 -26.86
N PHE A 465 1.70 9.09 -26.57
CA PHE A 465 1.70 7.89 -27.43
C PHE A 465 3.12 7.36 -27.75
N THR A 466 4.06 7.54 -26.81
CA THR A 466 5.45 7.11 -26.99
C THR A 466 5.72 5.77 -26.32
N TRP A 467 6.05 4.77 -27.14
CA TRP A 467 6.59 3.49 -26.69
C TRP A 467 7.76 3.08 -27.59
N LYS A 468 8.64 2.22 -27.09
CA LYS A 468 9.78 1.70 -27.87
C LYS A 468 9.33 0.55 -28.78
N TRP A 469 8.45 0.86 -29.74
CA TRP A 469 7.88 -0.07 -30.70
C TRP A 469 8.93 -0.88 -31.48
N SER A 470 10.13 -0.33 -31.69
CA SER A 470 11.23 -1.07 -32.32
C SER A 470 11.58 -2.40 -31.64
N GLU A 471 11.23 -2.59 -30.36
CA GLU A 471 11.46 -3.85 -29.63
C GLU A 471 10.57 -5.01 -30.12
N TRP A 472 9.49 -4.73 -30.87
CA TRP A 472 8.48 -5.72 -31.27
C TRP A 472 8.33 -5.81 -32.80
N VAL A 473 9.31 -5.35 -33.58
CA VAL A 473 9.22 -5.30 -35.06
C VAL A 473 9.18 -6.70 -35.65
N ASP A 474 9.96 -7.62 -35.10
CA ASP A 474 10.03 -9.00 -35.59
C ASP A 474 8.68 -9.74 -35.42
N ASP A 475 7.87 -9.33 -34.44
CA ASP A 475 6.55 -9.91 -34.17
C ASP A 475 5.50 -9.55 -35.23
N LEU A 476 5.80 -8.59 -36.12
CA LEU A 476 4.91 -8.22 -37.23
C LEU A 476 4.79 -9.32 -38.29
N GLU A 477 5.74 -10.26 -38.32
CA GLU A 477 5.72 -11.41 -39.22
C GLU A 477 4.82 -12.55 -38.70
N LEU A 478 4.36 -12.46 -37.45
CA LEU A 478 3.50 -13.47 -36.84
C LEU A 478 2.11 -13.50 -37.48
N PRO A 479 1.40 -14.65 -37.45
CA PRO A 479 0.03 -14.73 -37.92
C PRO A 479 -0.88 -13.71 -37.22
N ARG A 480 -1.86 -13.16 -37.93
CA ARG A 480 -2.79 -12.14 -37.38
C ARG A 480 -3.53 -12.57 -36.12
N VAL A 481 -3.72 -13.89 -35.94
CA VAL A 481 -4.39 -14.48 -34.76
C VAL A 481 -3.45 -14.73 -33.59
N HIS A 482 -2.14 -14.53 -33.77
CA HIS A 482 -1.15 -14.68 -32.71
C HIS A 482 -1.37 -13.62 -31.62
N PRO A 483 -1.33 -13.97 -30.32
CA PRO A 483 -1.62 -13.03 -29.22
C PRO A 483 -0.81 -11.74 -29.27
N MET A 484 0.49 -11.82 -29.58
CA MET A 484 1.37 -10.65 -29.72
C MET A 484 0.96 -9.74 -30.90
N MET A 485 0.69 -10.32 -32.07
CA MET A 485 0.25 -9.55 -33.24
C MET A 485 -1.13 -8.93 -33.05
N ALA A 486 -2.04 -9.66 -32.39
CA ALA A 486 -3.36 -9.17 -32.01
C ALA A 486 -3.26 -8.01 -31.00
N PHE A 487 -2.35 -8.10 -30.03
CA PHE A 487 -2.07 -7.03 -29.08
C PHE A 487 -1.54 -5.77 -29.78
N ILE A 488 -0.52 -5.89 -30.64
CA ILE A 488 0.01 -4.75 -31.42
C ILE A 488 -1.10 -4.07 -32.22
N THR A 489 -1.85 -4.87 -32.99
CA THR A 489 -2.93 -4.34 -33.84
C THR A 489 -4.02 -3.68 -33.01
N GLY A 490 -4.42 -4.30 -31.91
CA GLY A 490 -5.41 -3.77 -30.98
C GLY A 490 -4.96 -2.49 -30.29
N ALA A 491 -3.67 -2.39 -29.92
CA ALA A 491 -3.10 -1.22 -29.28
C ALA A 491 -3.14 -0.02 -30.23
N ILE A 492 -2.68 -0.21 -31.46
CA ILE A 492 -2.75 0.82 -32.51
C ILE A 492 -4.20 1.24 -32.76
N ASP A 493 -5.15 0.30 -32.87
CA ASP A 493 -6.56 0.64 -33.08
C ASP A 493 -7.14 1.47 -31.92
N LYS A 494 -6.81 1.13 -30.67
CA LYS A 494 -7.25 1.89 -29.49
C LYS A 494 -6.58 3.26 -29.40
N GLU A 495 -5.29 3.36 -29.69
CA GLU A 495 -4.59 4.65 -29.74
C GLU A 495 -5.19 5.58 -30.81
N ILE A 496 -5.57 5.04 -31.97
CA ILE A 496 -6.27 5.80 -33.01
C ILE A 496 -7.61 6.31 -32.48
N ARG A 497 -8.39 5.49 -31.75
CA ARG A 497 -9.66 5.92 -31.15
C ARG A 497 -9.48 6.97 -30.06
N LEU A 498 -8.36 6.94 -29.34
CA LEU A 498 -7.98 7.94 -28.34
C LEU A 498 -7.33 9.19 -28.97
N SER A 499 -7.07 9.17 -30.28
CA SER A 499 -6.57 10.30 -31.05
C SER A 499 -7.08 10.26 -32.49
N PHE A 500 -6.19 10.25 -33.50
CA PHE A 500 -6.52 10.13 -34.91
C PHE A 500 -5.38 9.46 -35.66
N ALA A 501 -5.68 8.81 -36.78
CA ALA A 501 -4.76 7.92 -37.49
C ALA A 501 -3.42 8.57 -37.85
N GLN A 502 -3.44 9.79 -38.42
CA GLN A 502 -2.22 10.50 -38.82
C GLN A 502 -1.26 10.78 -37.65
N ARG A 503 -1.78 11.06 -36.45
CA ARG A 503 -0.92 11.29 -35.27
C ARG A 503 -0.23 10.01 -34.82
N ILE A 504 -1.00 8.92 -34.68
CA ILE A 504 -0.47 7.62 -34.25
C ILE A 504 0.50 7.08 -35.31
N ARG A 505 0.20 7.30 -36.58
CA ARG A 505 1.10 7.02 -37.69
C ARG A 505 2.48 7.66 -37.48
N GLY A 506 2.54 8.90 -37.00
CA GLY A 506 3.78 9.62 -36.71
C GLY A 506 4.54 9.16 -35.47
N THR A 507 3.96 8.34 -34.59
CA THR A 507 4.66 7.79 -33.41
C THR A 507 5.24 6.40 -33.63
N LEU A 508 4.92 5.78 -34.77
CA LEU A 508 5.29 4.41 -35.10
C LEU A 508 6.48 4.34 -36.08
N PRO A 509 7.40 3.35 -35.94
CA PRO A 509 8.42 3.07 -36.94
C PRO A 509 7.85 2.63 -38.30
N ASP A 510 8.62 2.78 -39.38
CA ASP A 510 8.21 2.45 -40.76
C ASP A 510 7.56 1.06 -40.95
N PRO A 511 8.05 -0.04 -40.33
CA PRO A 511 7.42 -1.36 -40.48
C PRO A 511 5.95 -1.44 -40.02
N TYR A 512 5.54 -0.60 -39.07
CA TYR A 512 4.17 -0.62 -38.52
C TYR A 512 3.16 0.13 -39.38
N GLN A 513 3.62 0.94 -40.33
CA GLN A 513 2.79 1.86 -41.11
C GLN A 513 1.70 1.12 -41.90
N VAL A 514 2.01 -0.11 -42.34
CA VAL A 514 1.09 -1.00 -43.06
C VAL A 514 -0.12 -1.42 -42.23
N LEU A 515 -0.05 -1.32 -40.90
CA LEU A 515 -1.14 -1.67 -39.98
C LEU A 515 -2.21 -0.58 -39.88
N ILE A 516 -1.93 0.64 -40.37
CA ILE A 516 -2.87 1.75 -40.42
C ILE A 516 -3.34 1.91 -41.88
N PRO A 517 -4.41 1.21 -42.30
CA PRO A 517 -4.91 1.33 -43.67
C PRO A 517 -5.46 2.73 -43.94
N GLU A 518 -5.43 3.18 -45.19
CA GLU A 518 -5.93 4.51 -45.61
C GLU A 518 -7.37 4.78 -45.16
N GLY A 519 -8.22 3.74 -45.10
CA GLY A 519 -9.59 3.85 -44.60
C GLY A 519 -9.69 4.35 -43.16
N LYS A 520 -8.64 4.19 -42.32
CA LYS A 520 -8.58 4.75 -40.96
C LYS A 520 -8.24 6.24 -40.92
N GLU A 521 -7.75 6.80 -42.02
CA GLU A 521 -7.46 8.23 -42.17
C GLU A 521 -8.65 9.01 -42.72
N LYS A 522 -9.69 8.33 -43.19
CA LYS A 522 -10.91 8.96 -43.67
C LYS A 522 -11.78 9.39 -42.49
N ASP A 523 -12.04 10.69 -42.39
CA ASP A 523 -12.99 11.25 -41.42
C ASP A 523 -14.46 11.01 -41.82
N THR A 524 -14.70 10.66 -43.09
CA THR A 524 -16.03 10.39 -43.64
C THR A 524 -16.15 8.95 -44.13
N PRO A 525 -17.29 8.27 -43.87
CA PRO A 525 -17.50 6.94 -44.39
C PRO A 525 -17.62 6.95 -45.91
N ASP A 526 -17.22 5.84 -46.54
CA ASP A 526 -17.43 5.65 -47.97
C ASP A 526 -18.92 5.40 -48.24
N PHE A 527 -19.64 6.44 -48.67
CA PHE A 527 -21.06 6.32 -48.99
C PHE A 527 -21.25 5.63 -50.33
N LYS A 528 -21.76 4.39 -50.28
CA LYS A 528 -22.01 3.53 -51.44
C LYS A 528 -22.78 4.19 -52.61
N TYR A 529 -23.57 5.23 -52.35
CA TYR A 529 -24.42 5.90 -53.34
C TYR A 529 -24.15 7.40 -53.50
N LEU A 530 -23.04 7.92 -52.96
CA LEU A 530 -22.56 9.23 -53.42
C LEU A 530 -22.12 9.04 -54.87
N SER A 531 -22.79 9.74 -55.78
CA SER A 531 -22.37 9.82 -57.18
C SER A 531 -20.91 10.25 -57.24
N GLU A 532 -20.07 9.50 -57.96
CA GLU A 532 -18.68 9.89 -58.27
C GLU A 532 -18.56 11.35 -58.72
#